data_AF-X1DDV2-F1
#
_entry.id   AF-X1DDV2-F1
#
_cell.length_a   1.000
_cell.length_b   1.000
_cell.length_c   1.000
_cell.angle_alpha   90.00
_cell.angle_beta   90.00
_cell.angle_gamma   90.00
#
_symmetry.space_group_name_H-M   'P 1'
#
loop_
_entity.id
_entity.type
_entity.pdbx_description
1 polymer ?
#
loop_
_entity_poly.entity_id
_entity_poly.type
_entity_poly.pdbx_seq_one_letter_code
_entity_poly.pdbx_strand_id
1 'polypeptide(L)'
;DPGAIPQILVGDNEQTLLEEFLIHFDLLNPAKLIGFKLTFDHRFIFHKIMNYRLQSKKWAEIDLKDVKQLMDQVKEEFVYFPDKTGTLDDYGKSLLGKGKYGAQKEILKQFLAGNYDYVKAFQERQLEITNGLYQLFRFSSSEGFSAPISTPSPTIPTPETILKPESSTETGQKQCTNCKAFNPIENKECFICKQPL
;
A
#
# COMPACT_ATOMS: atom_id res chain seq x y z
N ASP A 1 -7.39 -3.64 -13.30
CA ASP A 1 -6.30 -3.09 -14.10
C ASP A 1 -5.48 -2.15 -13.21
N PRO A 2 -4.18 -2.41 -13.00
CA PRO A 2 -3.32 -1.57 -12.16
C PRO A 2 -3.09 -0.14 -12.67
N GLY A 3 -3.46 0.16 -13.93
CA GLY A 3 -3.40 1.51 -14.51
C GLY A 3 -4.75 2.25 -14.55
N ALA A 4 -5.84 1.64 -14.08
CA ALA A 4 -7.15 2.26 -14.11
C ALA A 4 -7.23 3.44 -13.14
N ILE A 5 -7.84 4.54 -13.60
CA ILE A 5 -8.12 5.71 -12.77
C ILE A 5 -9.21 5.32 -11.76
N PRO A 6 -9.03 5.61 -10.46
CA PRO A 6 -10.08 5.36 -9.47
C PRO A 6 -11.37 6.11 -9.81
N GLN A 7 -12.49 5.38 -9.85
CA GLN A 7 -13.81 5.98 -9.91
C GLN A 7 -14.31 6.21 -8.49
N ILE A 8 -14.69 7.44 -8.16
CA ILE A 8 -15.23 7.80 -6.86
C ILE A 8 -16.73 8.07 -7.01
N LEU A 9 -17.53 7.28 -6.30
CA LEU A 9 -18.97 7.47 -6.21
C LEU A 9 -19.29 8.29 -4.96
N VAL A 10 -20.14 9.30 -5.10
CA VAL A 10 -20.58 10.17 -3.99
C VAL A 10 -22.10 10.25 -4.03
N GLY A 11 -22.75 9.89 -2.92
CA GLY A 11 -24.20 9.94 -2.76
C GLY A 11 -24.57 10.26 -1.32
N ASP A 12 -25.71 10.90 -1.13
CA ASP A 12 -26.32 11.22 0.16
C ASP A 12 -27.25 10.10 0.67
N ASN A 13 -27.65 9.19 -0.21
CA ASN A 13 -28.42 8.00 0.10
C ASN A 13 -27.53 6.74 0.03
N GLU A 14 -27.33 6.08 1.18
CA GLU A 14 -26.49 4.87 1.28
C GLU A 14 -27.00 3.71 0.40
N GLN A 15 -28.33 3.53 0.27
CA GLN A 15 -28.89 2.48 -0.56
C GLN A 15 -28.62 2.73 -2.05
N THR A 16 -28.93 3.95 -2.54
CA THR A 16 -28.69 4.30 -3.94
C THR A 16 -27.21 4.21 -4.30
N LEU A 17 -26.32 4.65 -3.41
CA LEU A 17 -24.88 4.54 -3.60
C LEU A 17 -24.42 3.07 -3.69
N LEU A 18 -25.00 2.20 -2.86
CA LEU A 18 -24.72 0.77 -2.90
C LEU A 18 -25.24 0.11 -4.19
N GLU A 19 -26.43 0.48 -4.65
CA GLU A 19 -26.99 0.00 -5.92
C GLU A 19 -26.11 0.40 -7.10
N GLU A 20 -25.70 1.68 -7.18
CA GLU A 20 -24.78 2.19 -8.20
C GLU A 20 -23.43 1.47 -8.15
N PHE A 21 -22.88 1.26 -6.95
CA PHE A 21 -21.65 0.50 -6.76
C PHE A 21 -21.77 -0.93 -7.31
N LEU A 22 -22.86 -1.64 -7.01
CA LEU A 22 -23.08 -3.00 -7.48
C LEU A 22 -23.22 -3.06 -9.01
N ILE A 23 -23.91 -2.09 -9.61
CA ILE A 23 -24.01 -1.97 -11.07
C ILE A 23 -22.61 -1.81 -11.68
N HIS A 24 -21.79 -0.92 -11.16
CA HIS A 24 -20.41 -0.74 -11.63
C HIS A 24 -19.55 -1.99 -11.42
N PHE A 25 -19.70 -2.65 -10.28
CA PHE A 25 -18.98 -3.88 -9.97
C PHE A 25 -19.33 -5.02 -10.96
N ASP A 26 -20.61 -5.18 -11.29
CA ASP A 26 -21.05 -6.20 -12.24
C ASP A 26 -20.58 -5.87 -13.67
N LEU A 27 -20.65 -4.59 -14.08
CA LEU A 27 -20.16 -4.13 -15.38
C LEU A 27 -18.64 -4.32 -15.55
N LEU A 28 -17.86 -4.00 -14.52
CA LEU A 28 -16.41 -4.19 -14.53
C LEU A 28 -16.04 -5.67 -14.64
N ASN A 29 -16.94 -6.54 -14.21
CA ASN A 29 -16.78 -7.98 -14.16
C ASN A 29 -15.41 -8.43 -13.59
N PRO A 30 -15.00 -7.97 -12.39
CA PRO A 30 -13.68 -8.30 -11.85
C PRO A 30 -13.55 -9.80 -11.55
N ALA A 31 -12.36 -10.35 -11.80
CA ALA A 31 -12.04 -11.74 -11.44
C ALA A 31 -11.68 -11.90 -9.95
N LYS A 32 -11.15 -10.84 -9.33
CA LYS A 32 -10.74 -10.81 -7.91
C LYS A 32 -10.75 -9.39 -7.37
N LEU A 33 -10.91 -9.27 -6.05
CA LEU A 33 -10.73 -8.04 -5.29
C LEU A 33 -9.35 -8.02 -4.63
N ILE A 34 -8.68 -6.88 -4.69
CA ILE A 34 -7.40 -6.64 -4.03
C ILE A 34 -7.56 -5.42 -3.13
N GLY A 35 -7.17 -5.54 -1.87
CA GLY A 35 -7.33 -4.47 -0.88
C GLY A 35 -6.49 -4.73 0.36
N PHE A 36 -6.34 -3.73 1.23
CA PHE A 36 -5.61 -3.88 2.50
C PHE A 36 -6.60 -4.07 3.65
N LYS A 37 -6.50 -5.19 4.37
CA LYS A 37 -7.52 -5.61 5.35
C LYS A 37 -8.90 -5.79 4.70
N LEU A 38 -8.90 -6.23 3.44
CA LEU A 38 -10.05 -6.38 2.56
C LEU A 38 -11.18 -7.23 3.17
N THR A 39 -10.84 -8.17 4.05
CA THR A 39 -11.84 -8.97 4.78
C THR A 39 -12.84 -8.11 5.56
N PHE A 40 -12.40 -6.97 6.10
CA PHE A 40 -13.29 -6.03 6.78
C PHE A 40 -14.26 -5.37 5.80
N ASP A 41 -13.75 -4.79 4.72
CA ASP A 41 -14.56 -4.07 3.73
C ASP A 41 -15.56 -4.99 3.02
N HIS A 42 -15.11 -6.18 2.65
CA HIS A 42 -15.95 -7.20 2.00
C HIS A 42 -17.16 -7.59 2.85
N ARG A 43 -16.93 -7.87 4.14
CA ARG A 43 -18.00 -8.19 5.11
C ARG A 43 -18.91 -7.00 5.36
N PHE A 44 -18.33 -5.80 5.51
CA PHE A 44 -19.11 -4.58 5.74
C PHE A 44 -20.09 -4.33 4.58
N ILE A 45 -19.59 -4.36 3.34
CA ILE A 45 -20.43 -4.19 2.15
C ILE A 45 -21.46 -5.32 2.04
N PHE A 46 -21.06 -6.57 2.29
CA PHE A 46 -22.01 -7.69 2.25
C PHE A 46 -23.14 -7.55 3.28
N HIS A 47 -22.85 -7.09 4.50
CA HIS A 47 -23.88 -6.78 5.48
C HIS A 47 -24.82 -5.67 5.01
N LYS A 48 -24.31 -4.66 4.29
CA LYS A 48 -25.16 -3.60 3.71
C LYS A 48 -26.06 -4.13 2.61
N ILE A 49 -25.55 -5.00 1.73
CA ILE A 49 -26.35 -5.73 0.73
C ILE A 49 -27.49 -6.47 1.40
N MET A 50 -27.19 -7.23 2.47
CA MET A 50 -28.21 -7.93 3.25
C MET A 50 -29.22 -6.98 3.89
N ASN A 51 -28.76 -5.88 4.49
CA ASN A 51 -29.61 -4.90 5.16
C ASN A 51 -30.66 -4.30 4.21
N TYR A 52 -30.23 -3.94 2.99
CA TYR A 52 -31.10 -3.37 1.96
C TYR A 52 -31.82 -4.42 1.09
N ARG A 53 -31.67 -5.72 1.41
CA ARG A 53 -32.29 -6.84 0.66
C ARG A 53 -31.89 -6.85 -0.82
N LEU A 54 -30.69 -6.36 -1.12
CA LEU A 54 -30.10 -6.41 -2.46
C LEU A 54 -29.48 -7.79 -2.71
N GLN A 55 -29.27 -8.12 -3.98
CA GLN A 55 -28.64 -9.38 -4.39
C GLN A 55 -27.35 -9.09 -5.17
N SER A 56 -26.27 -9.78 -4.80
CA SER A 56 -25.07 -9.87 -5.62
C SER A 56 -24.38 -11.20 -5.34
N LYS A 57 -24.68 -12.21 -6.16
CA LYS A 57 -24.02 -13.52 -6.10
C LYS A 57 -22.51 -13.36 -6.29
N LYS A 58 -22.14 -12.49 -7.24
CA LYS A 58 -20.76 -12.24 -7.57
C LYS A 58 -19.97 -11.66 -6.40
N TRP A 59 -20.54 -10.70 -5.66
CA TRP A 59 -19.88 -10.16 -4.47
C TRP A 59 -19.61 -11.24 -3.42
N ALA A 60 -20.54 -12.17 -3.23
CA ALA A 60 -20.41 -13.26 -2.26
C ALA A 60 -19.31 -14.27 -2.64
N GLU A 61 -19.09 -14.50 -3.94
CA GLU A 61 -18.21 -15.56 -4.45
C GLU A 61 -16.86 -15.05 -4.98
N ILE A 62 -16.63 -13.74 -5.05
CA ILE A 62 -15.41 -13.19 -5.65
C ILE A 62 -14.15 -13.53 -4.84
N ASP A 63 -13.09 -13.89 -5.56
CA ASP A 63 -11.78 -14.15 -4.97
C ASP A 63 -11.22 -12.89 -4.30
N LEU A 64 -10.74 -13.05 -3.06
CA LEU A 64 -10.14 -11.98 -2.28
C LEU A 64 -8.62 -12.15 -2.22
N LYS A 65 -7.89 -11.06 -2.47
CA LYS A 65 -6.45 -10.96 -2.24
C LYS A 65 -6.20 -9.83 -1.24
N ASP A 66 -6.17 -10.20 0.03
CA ASP A 66 -5.92 -9.27 1.14
C ASP A 66 -4.42 -8.99 1.28
N VAL A 67 -4.01 -7.79 0.90
CA VAL A 67 -2.62 -7.35 0.94
C VAL A 67 -2.07 -7.39 2.36
N LYS A 68 -2.88 -7.09 3.39
CA LYS A 68 -2.41 -7.17 4.77
C LYS A 68 -2.01 -8.60 5.11
N GLN A 69 -2.80 -9.57 4.69
CA GLN A 69 -2.49 -10.97 4.90
C GLN A 69 -1.23 -11.41 4.14
N LEU A 70 -1.07 -10.97 2.88
CA LEU A 70 0.14 -11.23 2.11
C LEU A 70 1.39 -10.72 2.85
N MET A 71 1.32 -9.51 3.41
CA MET A 71 2.42 -8.91 4.18
C MET A 71 2.70 -9.65 5.50
N ASP A 72 1.65 -10.11 6.19
CA ASP A 72 1.79 -10.80 7.47
C ASP A 72 2.33 -12.23 7.33
N GLN A 73 1.96 -12.93 6.25
CA GLN A 73 2.15 -14.37 6.11
C GLN A 73 3.15 -14.76 5.04
N VAL A 74 3.46 -13.84 4.10
CA VAL A 74 4.29 -14.09 2.93
C VAL A 74 3.76 -15.23 2.04
N LYS A 75 2.47 -15.56 2.17
CA LYS A 75 1.79 -16.62 1.42
C LYS A 75 0.57 -16.05 0.74
N GLU A 76 0.30 -16.57 -0.46
CA GLU A 76 -0.84 -16.17 -1.27
C GLU A 76 -2.17 -16.82 -0.85
N GLU A 77 -2.10 -17.91 -0.08
CA GLU A 77 -3.25 -18.67 0.40
C GLU A 77 -3.78 -18.12 1.72
N PHE A 78 -5.10 -18.15 1.87
CA PHE A 78 -5.72 -17.74 3.13
C PHE A 78 -5.40 -18.76 4.23
N VAL A 79 -4.54 -18.36 5.17
CA VAL A 79 -4.32 -19.08 6.44
C VAL A 79 -4.88 -18.23 7.58
N TYR A 80 -5.74 -18.79 8.44
CA TYR A 80 -6.18 -18.07 9.63
C TYR A 80 -4.99 -17.71 10.49
N PHE A 81 -4.87 -16.44 10.84
CA PHE A 81 -3.77 -15.94 11.64
C PHE A 81 -4.25 -14.72 12.45
N PRO A 82 -3.86 -14.61 13.74
CA PRO A 82 -4.16 -13.41 14.51
C PRO A 82 -3.53 -12.19 13.85
N ASP A 83 -4.30 -11.09 13.75
CA ASP A 83 -3.86 -9.83 13.15
C ASP A 83 -2.54 -9.38 13.81
N LYS A 84 -1.42 -9.51 13.09
CA LYS A 84 -0.10 -9.10 13.57
C LYS A 84 0.18 -7.63 13.26
N THR A 85 1.28 -7.14 13.83
CA THR A 85 1.85 -5.80 13.71
C THR A 85 1.92 -5.29 12.27
N GLY A 86 1.63 -4.00 12.09
CA GLY A 86 1.84 -3.26 10.83
C GLY A 86 0.53 -2.74 10.25
N THR A 87 0.38 -1.42 10.23
CA THR A 87 -0.72 -0.75 9.55
C THR A 87 -0.35 -0.45 8.09
N LEU A 88 -1.33 -0.06 7.26
CA LEU A 88 -1.05 0.42 5.90
C LEU A 88 -0.05 1.59 5.92
N ASP A 89 -0.11 2.44 6.95
CA ASP A 89 0.82 3.57 7.10
C ASP A 89 2.25 3.10 7.39
N ASP A 90 2.39 2.09 8.26
CA ASP A 90 3.70 1.54 8.64
C ASP A 90 4.38 0.88 7.44
N TYR A 91 3.66 0.03 6.71
CA TYR A 91 4.17 -0.60 5.49
C TYR A 91 4.41 0.42 4.37
N GLY A 92 3.50 1.37 4.17
CA GLY A 92 3.66 2.41 3.17
C GLY A 92 4.92 3.25 3.39
N LYS A 93 5.18 3.67 4.64
CA LYS A 93 6.39 4.42 4.98
C LYS A 93 7.66 3.60 4.83
N SER A 94 7.66 2.38 5.36
CA SER A 94 8.87 1.55 5.39
C SER A 94 9.27 1.03 4.01
N LEU A 95 8.31 0.63 3.17
CA LEU A 95 8.59 -0.05 1.91
C LEU A 95 8.47 0.86 0.68
N LEU A 96 7.61 1.88 0.74
CA LEU A 96 7.33 2.77 -0.40
C LEU A 96 7.76 4.22 -0.15
N GLY A 97 8.20 4.57 1.06
CA GLY A 97 8.47 5.97 1.44
C GLY A 97 7.20 6.83 1.49
N LYS A 98 6.02 6.22 1.58
CA LYS A 98 4.71 6.87 1.42
C LYS A 98 3.82 6.66 2.64
N GLY A 99 3.56 7.72 3.40
CA GLY A 99 2.58 7.71 4.49
C GLY A 99 1.15 8.04 4.04
N LYS A 100 0.18 7.84 4.94
CA LYS A 100 -1.22 8.25 4.76
C LYS A 100 -1.36 9.74 4.50
N TYR A 101 -2.40 10.12 3.77
CA TYR A 101 -2.73 11.52 3.48
C TYR A 101 -3.15 12.30 4.74
N GLY A 102 -3.81 11.63 5.68
CA GLY A 102 -4.27 12.22 6.92
C GLY A 102 -4.68 11.17 7.95
N ALA A 103 -5.32 11.62 9.04
CA ALA A 103 -5.85 10.73 10.06
C ALA A 103 -7.26 10.25 9.69
N GLN A 104 -7.56 8.96 9.96
CA GLN A 104 -8.87 8.36 9.64
C GLN A 104 -10.05 9.13 10.27
N LYS A 105 -9.87 9.62 11.51
CA LYS A 105 -10.90 10.37 12.25
C LYS A 105 -11.32 11.67 11.56
N GLU A 106 -10.46 12.25 10.73
CA GLU A 106 -10.76 13.51 10.04
C GLU A 106 -11.64 13.29 8.80
N ILE A 107 -11.70 12.07 8.25
CA ILE A 107 -12.46 11.79 7.02
C ILE A 107 -13.93 12.13 7.21
N LEU A 108 -14.56 11.65 8.30
CA LEU A 108 -15.97 11.89 8.56
C LEU A 108 -16.24 13.39 8.73
N LYS A 109 -15.35 14.11 9.44
CA LYS A 109 -15.47 15.55 9.62
C LYS A 109 -15.38 16.31 8.30
N GLN A 110 -14.45 15.93 7.43
CA GLN A 110 -14.27 16.57 6.12
C GLN A 110 -15.43 16.25 5.17
N PHE A 111 -15.94 15.02 5.22
CA PHE A 111 -17.13 14.61 4.48
C PHE A 111 -18.36 15.43 4.89
N LEU A 112 -18.64 15.55 6.20
CA LEU A 112 -19.76 16.35 6.72
C LEU A 112 -19.60 17.85 6.43
N ALA A 113 -18.38 18.34 6.27
CA ALA A 113 -18.09 19.71 5.85
C ALA A 113 -18.19 19.92 4.34
N GLY A 114 -18.53 18.89 3.55
CA GLY A 114 -18.59 18.96 2.09
C GLY A 114 -17.23 19.05 1.39
N ASN A 115 -16.13 18.81 2.11
CA ASN A 115 -14.78 18.82 1.54
C ASN A 115 -14.46 17.47 0.88
N TYR A 116 -15.12 17.20 -0.25
CA TYR A 116 -14.99 15.94 -0.97
C TYR A 116 -13.61 15.77 -1.62
N ASP A 117 -12.90 16.85 -1.96
CA ASP A 117 -11.54 16.78 -2.50
C ASP A 117 -10.57 16.18 -1.49
N TYR A 118 -10.69 16.55 -0.22
CA TYR A 118 -9.90 15.93 0.86
C TYR A 118 -10.23 14.44 0.99
N VAL A 119 -11.51 14.09 1.00
CA VAL A 119 -11.96 12.70 1.14
C VAL A 119 -11.44 11.87 -0.04
N LYS A 120 -11.54 12.40 -1.26
CA LYS A 120 -11.01 11.77 -2.47
C LYS A 120 -9.50 11.57 -2.38
N ALA A 121 -8.73 12.61 -2.10
CA ALA A 121 -7.27 12.53 -1.97
C ALA A 121 -6.84 11.53 -0.87
N PHE A 122 -7.61 11.47 0.23
CA PHE A 122 -7.40 10.47 1.27
C PHE A 122 -7.57 9.05 0.73
N GLN A 123 -8.68 8.75 0.05
CA GLN A 123 -8.97 7.42 -0.47
C GLN A 123 -7.99 7.01 -1.57
N GLU A 124 -7.70 7.91 -2.50
CA GLU A 124 -6.70 7.69 -3.56
C GLU A 124 -5.33 7.34 -2.98
N ARG A 125 -4.93 8.00 -1.89
CA ARG A 125 -3.67 7.67 -1.22
C ARG A 125 -3.68 6.27 -0.59
N GLN A 126 -4.80 5.82 -0.01
CA GLN A 126 -4.89 4.44 0.51
C GLN A 126 -4.77 3.43 -0.65
N LEU A 127 -5.45 3.70 -1.78
CA LEU A 127 -5.40 2.86 -2.98
C LEU A 127 -3.98 2.80 -3.56
N GLU A 128 -3.31 3.95 -3.65
CA GLU A 128 -1.94 4.06 -4.14
C GLU A 128 -0.98 3.20 -3.31
N ILE A 129 -1.02 3.32 -1.98
CA ILE A 129 -0.17 2.54 -1.07
C ILE A 129 -0.51 1.05 -1.19
N THR A 130 -1.79 0.70 -1.19
CA THR A 130 -2.24 -0.70 -1.29
C THR A 130 -1.78 -1.35 -2.60
N ASN A 131 -1.95 -0.66 -3.73
CA ASN A 131 -1.46 -1.15 -5.01
C ASN A 131 0.06 -1.26 -5.02
N GLY A 132 0.78 -0.24 -4.52
CA GLY A 132 2.24 -0.27 -4.43
C GLY A 132 2.77 -1.46 -3.61
N LEU A 133 2.15 -1.75 -2.47
CA LEU A 133 2.50 -2.91 -1.65
C LEU A 133 2.19 -4.23 -2.37
N TYR A 134 1.05 -4.32 -3.06
CA TYR A 134 0.69 -5.52 -3.82
C TYR A 134 1.68 -5.77 -4.96
N GLN A 135 2.06 -4.74 -5.72
CA GLN A 135 3.05 -4.86 -6.79
C GLN A 135 4.43 -5.25 -6.25
N LEU A 136 4.85 -4.64 -5.13
CA LEU A 136 6.12 -4.98 -4.49
C LEU A 136 6.13 -6.44 -4.01
N PHE A 137 5.06 -6.90 -3.38
CA PHE A 137 4.90 -8.29 -2.98
C PHE A 137 5.04 -9.22 -4.18
N ARG A 138 4.30 -8.95 -5.25
CA ARG A 138 4.33 -9.74 -6.50
C ARG A 138 5.71 -9.79 -7.13
N PHE A 139 6.43 -8.67 -7.13
CA PHE A 139 7.80 -8.59 -7.61
C PHE A 139 8.75 -9.44 -6.76
N SER A 140 8.62 -9.39 -5.44
CA SER A 140 9.45 -10.16 -4.52
C SER A 140 9.10 -11.65 -4.46
N SER A 141 7.84 -12.01 -4.77
CA SER A 141 7.33 -13.39 -4.68
C SER A 141 7.32 -14.11 -6.03
N SER A 142 7.51 -13.40 -7.14
CA SER A 142 7.73 -14.07 -8.43
C SER A 142 9.04 -14.83 -8.38
N GLU A 143 9.05 -16.07 -8.88
CA GLU A 143 10.30 -16.79 -9.15
C GLU A 143 11.17 -15.86 -9.99
N GLY A 144 12.27 -15.39 -9.40
CA GLY A 144 13.16 -14.48 -10.08
C GLY A 144 13.55 -15.10 -11.42
N PHE A 145 13.56 -14.31 -12.47
CA PHE A 145 14.45 -14.61 -13.59
C PHE A 145 15.81 -14.88 -12.94
N SER A 146 16.26 -16.14 -12.98
CA SER A 146 17.65 -16.43 -12.74
C SER A 146 18.39 -15.58 -13.76
N ALA A 147 18.97 -14.47 -13.31
CA ALA A 147 20.00 -13.84 -14.09
C ALA A 147 20.97 -14.98 -14.42
N PRO A 148 21.24 -15.28 -15.71
CA PRO A 148 22.24 -16.26 -16.02
C PRO A 148 23.49 -15.82 -15.28
N ILE A 149 23.96 -16.68 -14.37
CA ILE A 149 25.26 -16.52 -13.74
C ILE A 149 26.20 -16.48 -14.94
N SER A 150 26.68 -15.29 -15.28
CA SER A 150 27.72 -15.13 -16.28
C SER A 150 28.89 -15.95 -15.80
N THR A 151 29.08 -17.12 -16.43
CA THR A 151 30.25 -17.96 -16.26
C THR A 151 31.48 -17.06 -16.41
N PRO A 152 32.42 -17.07 -15.45
CA PRO A 152 33.67 -16.36 -15.62
C PRO A 152 34.46 -17.05 -16.73
N SER A 153 34.59 -16.37 -17.87
CA SER A 153 35.53 -16.78 -18.92
C SER A 153 36.97 -16.48 -18.48
N PRO A 154 37.95 -17.25 -18.98
CA PRO A 154 39.26 -17.41 -18.35
C PRO A 154 40.20 -16.21 -18.53
N THR A 155 41.07 -16.11 -17.54
CA THR A 155 42.16 -15.18 -17.27
C THR A 155 43.06 -14.86 -18.47
N ILE A 156 43.38 -13.58 -18.68
CA ILE A 156 44.60 -13.07 -19.33
C ILE A 156 45.08 -11.82 -18.53
N PRO A 157 46.40 -11.61 -18.33
CA PRO A 157 46.93 -11.07 -17.09
C PRO A 157 47.00 -9.54 -17.03
N THR A 158 47.08 -9.09 -15.78
CA THR A 158 47.36 -7.73 -15.27
C THR A 158 48.50 -7.01 -16.00
N PRO A 159 48.47 -5.66 -15.99
CA PRO A 159 49.40 -5.00 -15.08
C PRO A 159 48.74 -3.94 -14.20
N GLU A 160 49.40 -3.75 -13.06
CA GLU A 160 49.06 -2.97 -11.89
C GLU A 160 48.76 -1.50 -12.19
N THR A 161 47.71 -0.97 -11.56
CA THR A 161 47.78 0.39 -11.00
C THR A 161 46.96 0.39 -9.72
N ILE A 162 47.68 0.41 -8.59
CA ILE A 162 47.14 0.61 -7.25
C ILE A 162 46.65 2.06 -7.19
N LEU A 163 45.34 2.25 -7.27
CA LEU A 163 44.68 3.46 -6.79
C LEU A 163 43.66 3.05 -5.73
N LYS A 164 44.02 3.36 -4.48
CA LYS A 164 43.10 3.42 -3.34
C LYS A 164 41.80 4.12 -3.76
N PRO A 165 40.62 3.55 -3.51
CA PRO A 165 39.42 4.36 -3.41
C PRO A 165 39.49 5.12 -2.10
N GLU A 166 39.62 6.43 -2.24
CA GLU A 166 39.43 7.41 -1.20
C GLU A 166 38.12 7.18 -0.45
N SER A 167 38.20 7.52 0.83
CA SER A 167 37.13 7.76 1.78
C SER A 167 35.75 7.97 1.17
N SER A 168 34.82 7.14 1.62
CA SER A 168 33.42 7.47 1.80
C SER A 168 33.20 8.96 2.08
N THR A 169 32.67 9.68 1.09
CA THR A 169 31.92 10.90 1.35
C THR A 169 30.65 10.47 2.08
N GLU A 170 30.72 10.54 3.42
CA GLU A 170 29.56 10.53 4.29
C GLU A 170 28.59 11.59 3.79
N THR A 171 27.56 11.17 3.07
CA THR A 171 26.36 11.98 2.89
C THR A 171 25.67 12.02 4.25
N GLY A 172 26.14 12.95 5.07
CA GLY A 172 25.85 13.06 6.49
C GLY A 172 24.35 13.14 6.80
N GLN A 173 23.75 11.99 7.07
CA GLN A 173 22.39 11.89 7.58
C GLN A 173 22.40 11.21 8.95
N LYS A 174 21.84 11.88 9.95
CA LYS A 174 21.58 11.31 11.28
C LYS A 174 20.12 10.93 11.42
N GLN A 175 19.88 9.81 12.09
CA GLN A 175 18.54 9.29 12.28
C GLN A 175 17.94 9.82 13.59
N CYS A 176 16.73 10.39 13.53
CA CYS A 176 16.03 10.86 14.73
C CYS A 176 15.79 9.69 15.70
N THR A 177 16.21 9.84 16.95
CA THR A 177 16.04 8.80 17.97
C THR A 177 14.55 8.47 18.23
N ASN A 178 13.67 9.46 18.10
CA ASN A 178 12.24 9.36 18.40
C ASN A 178 11.41 8.84 17.21
N CYS A 179 11.48 9.49 16.04
CA CYS A 179 10.64 9.13 14.88
C CYS A 179 11.36 8.36 13.77
N LYS A 180 12.67 8.08 13.95
CA LYS A 180 13.50 7.30 13.02
C LYS A 180 13.68 7.89 11.61
N ALA A 181 13.28 9.14 11.38
CA ALA A 181 13.52 9.85 10.12
C ALA A 181 15.01 10.19 9.92
N PHE A 182 15.51 10.14 8.69
CA PHE A 182 16.86 10.58 8.32
C PHE A 182 16.90 12.09 8.12
N ASN A 183 17.76 12.77 8.86
CA ASN A 183 17.90 14.23 8.87
C ASN A 183 19.33 14.62 8.50
N PRO A 184 19.55 15.76 7.81
CA PRO A 184 20.90 16.29 7.61
C PRO A 184 21.62 16.47 8.95
N ILE A 185 22.94 16.19 9.01
CA ILE A 185 23.75 16.35 10.23
C ILE A 185 23.65 17.77 10.81
N GLU A 186 23.50 18.78 9.95
CA GLU A 186 23.42 20.20 10.33
C GLU A 186 22.17 20.54 11.15
N ASN A 187 21.11 19.74 11.07
CA ASN A 187 19.88 20.01 11.79
C ASN A 187 20.01 19.61 13.27
N LYS A 188 19.65 20.54 14.17
CA LYS A 188 19.56 20.25 15.61
C LYS A 188 18.22 19.61 16.00
N GLU A 189 17.19 19.81 15.18
CA GLU A 189 15.83 19.34 15.40
C GLU A 189 15.30 18.57 14.18
N CYS A 190 14.45 17.58 14.45
CA CYS A 190 13.89 16.74 13.42
C CYS A 190 12.84 17.51 12.60
N PHE A 191 12.91 17.44 11.27
CA PHE A 191 11.91 18.11 10.41
C PHE A 191 10.50 17.52 10.57
N ILE A 192 10.39 16.24 10.94
CA ILE A 192 9.10 15.55 11.12
C ILE A 192 8.48 15.88 12.48
N CYS A 193 9.21 15.64 13.58
CA CYS A 193 8.62 15.69 14.93
C CYS A 193 9.05 16.90 15.76
N LYS A 194 9.92 17.77 15.22
CA LYS A 194 10.45 18.96 15.90
C LYS A 194 11.15 18.67 17.24
N GLN A 195 11.57 17.41 17.44
CA GLN A 195 12.35 16.98 18.61
C GLN A 195 13.84 17.01 18.30
N PRO A 196 14.71 17.16 19.31
CA PRO A 196 16.16 17.16 19.10
C PRO A 196 16.65 15.86 18.45
N LEU A 197 17.61 16.00 17.52
CA LEU A 197 18.18 14.92 16.70
C LEU A 197 19.41 14.26 17.31
#